data_AF-A0A7C2SVV0-F1
#
_entry.id   AF-A0A7C2SVV0-F1
#
_cell.length_a   1.000
_cell.length_b   1.000
_cell.length_c   1.000
_cell.angle_alpha   90.00
_cell.angle_beta   90.00
_cell.angle_gamma   90.00
#
_symmetry.space_group_name_H-M   'P 1'
#
loop_
_entity.id
_entity.type
_entity.pdbx_description
1 polymer ?
#
loop_
_entity_poly.entity_id
_entity_poly.type
_entity_poly.pdbx_seq_one_letter_code
_entity_poly.pdbx_strand_id
1 'polypeptide(L)'
;MEINDTLNTYEEWIASPEGTSIETRTHELVSTLLPSTGGKRLLGVGCKTGRDLVFFRNLGYLVTGTETSRVLIDAARQKISPGIDLHLGDSEDLPFSDSEFDVVAIMTSLESTENPLQAIREAVRVSRARVVLTLINHASPFAQRIRTTSFPAPAFHSFRVFEALRLVRAAMPGVPVEWGSIVFFPAGWYPRAEDIDRKIPWRKNPFGSIAGISFPVTYQFRTLQEPLGANVEVRLRENRRVPGTACNRER
;
A
#
# COMPACT_ATOMS: atom_id res chain seq x y z
N MET A 1 0.48 -27.54 0.44
CA MET A 1 -0.87 -26.96 0.34
C MET A 1 -0.89 -26.18 -0.95
N GLU A 2 -1.80 -26.49 -1.87
CA GLU A 2 -1.88 -25.76 -3.13
C GLU A 2 -2.38 -24.34 -2.89
N ILE A 3 -1.98 -23.38 -3.74
CA ILE A 3 -2.39 -21.97 -3.63
C ILE A 3 -3.93 -21.83 -3.69
N ASN A 4 -4.60 -22.70 -4.44
CA ASN A 4 -6.07 -22.73 -4.54
C ASN A 4 -6.76 -23.12 -3.24
N ASP A 5 -6.24 -24.10 -2.49
CA ASP A 5 -6.78 -24.49 -1.19
C ASP A 5 -6.66 -23.36 -0.16
N THR A 6 -5.54 -22.65 -0.22
CA THR A 6 -5.28 -21.48 0.63
C THR A 6 -6.24 -20.34 0.30
N LEU A 7 -6.48 -20.09 -0.99
CA LEU A 7 -7.44 -19.09 -1.44
C LEU A 7 -8.88 -19.42 -0.98
N ASN A 8 -9.30 -20.68 -1.12
CA ASN A 8 -10.63 -21.10 -0.68
C ASN A 8 -10.80 -20.92 0.83
N THR A 9 -9.82 -21.36 1.62
CA THR A 9 -9.83 -21.19 3.08
C THR A 9 -9.89 -19.71 3.48
N TYR A 10 -9.11 -18.85 2.80
CA TYR A 10 -9.12 -17.40 3.02
C TYR A 10 -10.49 -16.78 2.70
N GLU A 11 -11.08 -17.12 1.55
CA GLU A 11 -12.39 -16.60 1.13
C GLU A 11 -13.51 -17.07 2.05
N GLU A 12 -13.50 -18.34 2.46
CA GLU A 12 -14.43 -18.88 3.46
C GLU A 12 -14.32 -18.14 4.80
N TRP A 13 -13.09 -17.87 5.25
CA TRP A 13 -12.88 -17.12 6.48
C TRP A 13 -13.37 -15.68 6.38
N ILE A 14 -13.08 -14.97 5.27
CA ILE A 14 -13.58 -13.61 5.08
C ILE A 14 -15.10 -13.55 5.00
N ALA A 15 -15.74 -14.54 4.35
CA ALA A 15 -17.18 -14.64 4.25
C ALA A 15 -17.88 -14.97 5.58
N SER A 16 -17.13 -15.41 6.60
CA SER A 16 -17.67 -15.65 7.94
C SER A 16 -18.11 -14.35 8.63
N PRO A 17 -19.07 -14.40 9.59
CA PRO A 17 -19.44 -13.23 10.40
C PRO A 17 -18.25 -12.59 11.11
N GLU A 18 -17.32 -13.40 11.61
CA GLU A 18 -16.09 -12.96 12.26
C GLU A 18 -15.20 -12.19 11.28
N GLY A 19 -14.92 -12.79 10.11
CA GLY A 19 -14.06 -12.21 9.08
C GLY A 19 -14.62 -10.90 8.54
N THR A 20 -15.93 -10.86 8.26
CA THR A 20 -16.62 -9.65 7.77
C THR A 20 -16.59 -8.52 8.81
N SER A 21 -16.79 -8.84 10.09
CA SER A 21 -16.72 -7.83 11.16
C SER A 21 -15.29 -7.30 11.33
N ILE A 22 -14.27 -8.17 11.31
CA ILE A 22 -12.86 -7.76 11.38
C ILE A 22 -12.44 -6.92 10.15
N GLU A 23 -12.89 -7.29 8.95
CA GLU A 23 -12.69 -6.52 7.72
C GLU A 23 -13.32 -5.13 7.86
N THR A 24 -14.57 -5.06 8.30
CA THR A 24 -15.29 -3.80 8.52
C THR A 24 -14.53 -2.90 9.50
N ARG A 25 -14.09 -3.44 10.64
CA ARG A 25 -13.29 -2.71 11.62
C ARG A 25 -11.96 -2.22 11.04
N THR A 26 -11.32 -3.02 10.19
CA THR A 26 -10.07 -2.66 9.51
C THR A 26 -10.30 -1.51 8.53
N HIS A 27 -11.34 -1.58 7.71
CA HIS A 27 -11.74 -0.50 6.79
C HIS A 27 -12.06 0.79 7.54
N GLU A 28 -12.72 0.72 8.71
CA GLU A 28 -12.94 1.90 9.54
C GLU A 28 -11.65 2.52 10.03
N LEU A 29 -10.72 1.74 10.57
CA LEU A 29 -9.42 2.25 10.98
C LEU A 29 -8.71 2.94 9.81
N VAL A 30 -8.65 2.28 8.65
CA VAL A 30 -8.01 2.81 7.45
C VAL A 30 -8.69 4.09 6.97
N SER A 31 -10.02 4.19 7.04
CA SER A 31 -10.74 5.43 6.69
C SER A 31 -10.30 6.63 7.53
N THR A 32 -9.92 6.41 8.80
CA THR A 32 -9.41 7.49 9.68
C THR A 32 -7.95 7.86 9.43
N LEU A 33 -7.19 7.00 8.75
CA LEU A 33 -5.77 7.19 8.43
C LEU A 33 -5.55 7.77 7.02
N LEU A 34 -6.55 7.57 6.15
CA LEU A 34 -6.56 8.06 4.78
C LEU A 34 -6.81 9.58 4.72
N PRO A 35 -6.21 10.27 3.74
CA PRO A 35 -6.53 11.67 3.49
C PRO A 35 -7.88 11.77 2.77
N SER A 36 -8.49 12.96 2.72
CA SER A 36 -9.68 13.17 1.88
C SER A 36 -9.41 12.73 0.43
N THR A 37 -10.38 12.06 -0.19
CA THR A 37 -10.22 11.42 -1.50
C THR A 37 -10.05 12.47 -2.58
N GLY A 38 -11.04 13.35 -2.80
CA GLY A 38 -10.95 14.43 -3.79
C GLY A 38 -10.61 13.95 -5.20
N GLY A 39 -10.96 12.70 -5.56
CA GLY A 39 -10.56 12.07 -6.83
C GLY A 39 -9.09 11.67 -6.92
N LYS A 40 -8.37 11.61 -5.80
CA LYS A 40 -6.96 11.19 -5.75
C LYS A 40 -6.76 9.78 -6.29
N ARG A 41 -5.58 9.55 -6.86
CA ARG A 41 -5.12 8.24 -7.31
C ARG A 41 -4.62 7.44 -6.11
N LEU A 42 -5.15 6.23 -5.94
CA LEU A 42 -4.74 5.31 -4.88
C LEU A 42 -4.24 4.00 -5.48
N LEU A 43 -3.04 3.57 -5.07
CA LEU A 43 -2.52 2.23 -5.35
C LEU A 43 -2.74 1.32 -4.14
N GLY A 44 -3.44 0.21 -4.34
CA GLY A 44 -3.49 -0.90 -3.39
C GLY A 44 -2.44 -1.96 -3.72
N VAL A 45 -1.47 -2.17 -2.83
CA VAL A 45 -0.40 -3.17 -2.98
C VAL A 45 -0.77 -4.45 -2.23
N GLY A 46 -0.66 -5.59 -2.90
CA GLY A 46 -1.09 -6.89 -2.38
C GLY A 46 -2.62 -6.98 -2.33
N CYS A 47 -3.28 -6.67 -3.44
CA CYS A 47 -4.73 -6.49 -3.47
C CYS A 47 -5.56 -7.77 -3.31
N LYS A 48 -4.93 -8.96 -3.36
CA LYS A 48 -5.59 -10.26 -3.25
C LYS A 48 -6.78 -10.34 -4.21
N THR A 49 -7.97 -10.70 -3.72
CA THR A 49 -9.21 -10.80 -4.50
C THR A 49 -9.99 -9.48 -4.60
N GLY A 50 -9.42 -8.36 -4.12
CA GLY A 50 -9.88 -7.02 -4.47
C GLY A 50 -10.85 -6.33 -3.53
N ARG A 51 -11.16 -6.91 -2.36
CA ARG A 51 -12.13 -6.34 -1.42
C ARG A 51 -11.72 -4.95 -0.92
N ASP A 52 -10.45 -4.78 -0.59
CA ASP A 52 -9.89 -3.47 -0.19
C ASP A 52 -9.97 -2.43 -1.32
N LEU A 53 -9.78 -2.85 -2.58
CA LEU A 53 -9.88 -1.96 -3.73
C LEU A 53 -11.30 -1.44 -3.93
N VAL A 54 -12.30 -2.30 -3.72
CA VAL A 54 -13.72 -1.89 -3.76
C VAL A 54 -14.02 -0.90 -2.64
N PHE A 55 -13.50 -1.14 -1.42
CA PHE A 55 -13.61 -0.20 -0.31
C PHE A 55 -13.01 1.17 -0.66
N PHE A 56 -11.79 1.24 -1.19
CA PHE A 56 -11.17 2.50 -1.58
C PHE A 56 -11.95 3.22 -2.69
N ARG A 57 -12.48 2.48 -3.67
CA ARG A 57 -13.31 3.07 -4.71
C ARG A 57 -14.60 3.65 -4.15
N ASN A 58 -15.23 2.97 -3.19
CA ASN A 58 -16.44 3.46 -2.53
C ASN A 58 -16.19 4.73 -1.70
N LEU A 59 -14.96 4.98 -1.26
CA LEU A 59 -14.54 6.26 -0.68
C LEU A 59 -14.34 7.38 -1.72
N GLY A 60 -14.29 7.04 -3.01
CA GLY A 60 -14.13 7.99 -4.12
C GLY A 60 -12.70 8.18 -4.63
N TYR A 61 -11.80 7.22 -4.38
CA TYR A 61 -10.47 7.20 -5.02
C TYR A 61 -10.54 6.66 -6.46
N LEU A 62 -9.57 7.06 -7.28
CA LEU A 62 -9.24 6.39 -8.53
C LEU A 62 -8.26 5.26 -8.22
N VAL A 63 -8.74 4.02 -8.26
CA VAL A 63 -8.03 2.88 -7.67
C VAL A 63 -7.32 2.04 -8.72
N THR A 64 -6.04 1.78 -8.46
CA THR A 64 -5.23 0.76 -9.12
C THR A 64 -4.83 -0.27 -8.08
N GLY A 65 -4.84 -1.56 -8.44
CA GLY A 65 -4.39 -2.66 -7.60
C GLY A 65 -3.18 -3.37 -8.19
N THR A 66 -2.29 -3.84 -7.32
CA THR A 66 -1.21 -4.74 -7.71
C THR A 66 -1.12 -5.95 -6.79
N GLU A 67 -0.75 -7.10 -7.37
CA GLU A 67 -0.63 -8.38 -6.68
C GLU A 67 0.41 -9.24 -7.40
N THR A 68 1.19 -10.01 -6.65
CA THR A 68 2.24 -10.90 -7.22
C THR A 68 1.65 -12.25 -7.64
N SER A 69 0.58 -12.70 -6.95
CA SER A 69 -0.09 -13.95 -7.28
C SER A 69 -1.03 -13.81 -8.48
N ARG A 70 -0.67 -14.49 -9.57
CA ARG A 70 -1.50 -14.60 -10.78
C ARG A 70 -2.89 -15.19 -10.47
N VAL A 71 -2.97 -16.16 -9.57
CA VAL A 71 -4.23 -16.80 -9.18
C VAL A 71 -5.16 -15.80 -8.48
N LEU A 72 -4.62 -15.02 -7.53
CA LEU A 72 -5.42 -14.04 -6.78
C LEU A 72 -5.90 -12.89 -7.66
N ILE A 73 -5.02 -12.35 -8.51
CA ILE A 73 -5.36 -11.21 -9.37
C ILE A 73 -6.35 -11.61 -10.48
N ASP A 74 -6.29 -12.84 -10.99
CA ASP A 74 -7.26 -13.32 -11.96
C ASP A 74 -8.64 -13.55 -11.29
N ALA A 75 -8.67 -14.01 -10.03
CA ALA A 75 -9.90 -14.04 -9.24
C ALA A 75 -10.46 -12.64 -8.95
N ALA A 76 -9.59 -11.66 -8.66
CA ALA A 76 -9.98 -10.25 -8.50
C ALA A 76 -10.63 -9.69 -9.77
N ARG A 77 -10.06 -9.95 -10.95
CA ARG A 77 -10.61 -9.52 -12.25
C ARG A 77 -12.02 -10.04 -12.50
N GLN A 78 -12.36 -11.22 -11.99
CA GLN A 78 -13.70 -11.81 -12.14
C GLN A 78 -14.71 -11.22 -11.14
N LYS A 79 -14.27 -10.77 -9.97
CA LYS A 79 -15.13 -10.31 -8.87
C LYS A 79 -15.37 -8.80 -8.85
N ILE A 80 -14.34 -8.01 -9.16
CA ILE A 80 -14.40 -6.56 -9.05
C ILE A 80 -15.11 -5.98 -10.27
N SER A 81 -16.00 -5.01 -10.05
CA SER A 81 -16.67 -4.33 -11.16
C SER A 81 -15.69 -3.48 -12.00
N PRO A 82 -15.98 -3.24 -13.28
CA PRO A 82 -15.12 -2.44 -14.17
C PRO A 82 -14.70 -1.09 -13.58
N GLY A 83 -13.52 -0.60 -13.98
CA GLY A 83 -12.98 0.70 -13.56
C GLY A 83 -11.96 0.66 -12.40
N ILE A 84 -11.45 -0.53 -12.05
CA ILE A 84 -10.26 -0.70 -11.21
C ILE A 84 -9.20 -1.40 -12.05
N ASP A 85 -8.05 -0.76 -12.23
CA ASP A 85 -6.95 -1.32 -13.01
C ASP A 85 -6.13 -2.30 -12.15
N LEU A 86 -5.83 -3.48 -12.69
CA LEU A 86 -5.16 -4.56 -11.95
C LEU A 86 -3.88 -5.01 -12.65
N HIS A 87 -2.75 -4.85 -11.95
CA HIS A 87 -1.40 -5.12 -12.46
C HIS A 87 -0.73 -6.26 -11.69
N LEU A 88 -0.17 -7.22 -12.42
CA LEU A 88 0.75 -8.18 -11.80
C LEU A 88 2.04 -7.44 -11.44
N GLY A 89 2.48 -7.50 -10.18
CA GLY A 89 3.65 -6.77 -9.73
C GLY A 89 4.12 -7.19 -8.35
N ASP A 90 5.43 -7.08 -8.12
CA ASP A 90 6.04 -7.31 -6.81
C ASP A 90 5.98 -6.01 -6.00
N SER A 91 5.64 -6.10 -4.73
CA SER A 91 5.70 -4.97 -3.81
C SER A 91 7.10 -4.40 -3.61
N GLU A 92 8.15 -5.20 -3.85
CA GLU A 92 9.55 -4.83 -3.68
C GLU A 92 10.17 -4.17 -4.93
N ASP A 93 9.48 -4.24 -6.07
CA ASP A 93 9.82 -3.60 -7.34
C ASP A 93 8.52 -3.24 -8.10
N LEU A 94 7.91 -2.12 -7.71
CA LEU A 94 6.60 -1.73 -8.21
C LEU A 94 6.70 -1.22 -9.65
N PRO A 95 5.88 -1.72 -10.60
CA PRO A 95 5.97 -1.38 -12.03
C PRO A 95 5.33 -0.01 -12.36
N PHE A 96 5.61 1.00 -11.54
CA PHE A 96 5.02 2.34 -11.61
C PHE A 96 6.11 3.40 -11.50
N SER A 97 5.81 4.58 -12.03
CA SER A 97 6.72 5.73 -11.97
C SER A 97 6.78 6.34 -10.57
N ASP A 98 7.85 7.07 -10.31
CA ASP A 98 7.99 7.84 -9.07
C ASP A 98 6.84 8.84 -8.92
N SER A 99 6.29 8.95 -7.71
CA SER A 99 5.17 9.84 -7.37
C SER A 99 3.93 9.71 -8.27
N GLU A 100 3.69 8.53 -8.85
CA GLU A 100 2.57 8.29 -9.75
C GLU A 100 1.21 8.33 -9.04
N PHE A 101 1.15 7.90 -7.78
CA PHE A 101 -0.08 7.84 -6.98
C PHE A 101 -0.08 8.87 -5.87
N ASP A 102 -1.24 9.45 -5.54
CA ASP A 102 -1.35 10.36 -4.39
C ASP A 102 -1.23 9.59 -3.06
N VAL A 103 -1.82 8.40 -3.02
CA VAL A 103 -1.87 7.54 -1.84
C VAL A 103 -1.46 6.12 -2.23
N VAL A 104 -0.65 5.48 -1.40
CA VAL A 104 -0.33 4.04 -1.53
C VAL A 104 -0.78 3.34 -0.26
N ALA A 105 -1.56 2.27 -0.41
CA ALA A 105 -2.07 1.45 0.67
C ALA A 105 -1.53 0.02 0.57
N ILE A 106 -0.88 -0.47 1.61
CA ILE A 106 -0.48 -1.89 1.74
C ILE A 106 -1.36 -2.51 2.82
N MET A 107 -2.20 -3.47 2.43
CA MET A 107 -3.23 -4.01 3.31
C MET A 107 -2.95 -5.46 3.73
N THR A 108 -2.37 -5.69 4.91
CA THR A 108 -2.03 -7.05 5.43
C THR A 108 -1.32 -7.92 4.39
N SER A 109 -0.39 -7.30 3.66
CA SER A 109 0.41 -7.95 2.61
C SER A 109 1.91 -7.88 2.91
N LEU A 110 2.34 -6.99 3.81
CA LEU A 110 3.76 -6.84 4.15
C LEU A 110 4.32 -8.10 4.80
N GLU A 111 3.47 -8.86 5.48
CA GLU A 111 3.76 -10.15 6.12
C GLU A 111 4.24 -11.21 5.14
N SER A 112 3.86 -11.10 3.86
CA SER A 112 4.20 -12.05 2.81
C SER A 112 5.40 -11.60 1.95
N THR A 113 6.01 -10.46 2.27
CA THR A 113 7.17 -9.94 1.52
C THR A 113 8.48 -10.52 2.04
N GLU A 114 9.49 -10.65 1.19
CA GLU A 114 10.82 -11.12 1.60
C GLU A 114 11.61 -9.98 2.25
N ASN A 115 11.49 -8.77 1.71
CA ASN A 115 12.10 -7.55 2.22
C ASN A 115 11.05 -6.45 2.50
N PRO A 116 10.44 -6.47 3.71
CA PRO A 116 9.45 -5.49 4.13
C PRO A 116 9.94 -4.03 4.04
N LEU A 117 11.24 -3.78 4.27
CA LEU A 117 11.79 -2.43 4.17
C LEU A 117 11.80 -1.95 2.71
N GLN A 118 12.15 -2.84 1.78
CA GLN A 118 12.13 -2.53 0.35
C GLN A 118 10.71 -2.27 -0.15
N ALA A 119 9.74 -3.08 0.27
CA ALA A 119 8.33 -2.85 -0.08
C ALA A 119 7.82 -1.48 0.42
N ILE A 120 8.21 -1.06 1.64
CA ILE A 120 7.88 0.28 2.14
C ILE A 120 8.59 1.37 1.33
N ARG A 121 9.84 1.16 0.92
CA ARG A 121 10.59 2.11 0.07
C ARG A 121 9.95 2.28 -1.30
N GLU A 122 9.50 1.20 -1.92
CA GLU A 122 8.77 1.25 -3.18
C GLU A 122 7.42 1.96 -3.05
N ALA A 123 6.68 1.66 -1.98
CA ALA A 123 5.44 2.38 -1.68
C ALA A 123 5.68 3.89 -1.47
N VAL A 124 6.81 4.26 -0.84
CA VAL A 124 7.24 5.66 -0.73
C VAL A 124 7.59 6.24 -2.09
N ARG A 125 8.36 5.53 -2.91
CA ARG A 125 8.81 5.97 -4.25
C ARG A 125 7.65 6.28 -5.18
N VAL A 126 6.64 5.42 -5.23
CA VAL A 126 5.49 5.61 -6.13
C VAL A 126 4.41 6.53 -5.53
N SER A 127 4.52 6.87 -4.24
CA SER A 127 3.61 7.78 -3.55
C SER A 127 4.07 9.23 -3.63
N ARG A 128 3.16 10.11 -4.00
CA ARG A 128 3.35 11.56 -4.02
C ARG A 128 3.16 12.17 -2.65
N ALA A 129 2.22 11.66 -1.83
CA ALA A 129 1.78 12.38 -0.64
C ALA A 129 1.66 11.51 0.62
N ARG A 130 1.12 10.29 0.53
CA ARG A 130 0.85 9.51 1.74
C ARG A 130 0.96 8.01 1.52
N VAL A 131 1.43 7.32 2.55
CA VAL A 131 1.41 5.86 2.63
C VAL A 131 0.54 5.44 3.81
N VAL A 132 -0.26 4.39 3.62
CA VAL A 132 -1.07 3.73 4.66
C VAL A 132 -0.72 2.25 4.66
N LEU A 133 -0.51 1.69 5.84
CA LEU A 133 -0.16 0.28 6.02
C LEU A 133 -1.12 -0.33 7.04
N THR A 134 -1.58 -1.56 6.79
CA THR A 134 -2.16 -2.41 7.83
C THR A 134 -1.40 -3.71 7.96
N LEU A 135 -1.33 -4.24 9.17
CA LEU A 135 -0.63 -5.48 9.48
C LEU A 135 -1.29 -6.24 10.62
N ILE A 136 -1.09 -7.55 10.64
CA ILE A 136 -1.44 -8.44 11.75
C ILE A 136 -0.39 -8.25 12.86
N ASN A 137 -0.85 -7.72 13.99
CA ASN A 137 0.02 -7.31 15.09
C ASN A 137 0.18 -8.44 16.12
N HIS A 138 1.38 -8.99 16.20
CA HIS A 138 1.74 -10.07 17.13
C HIS A 138 1.80 -9.61 18.60
N ALA A 139 1.71 -8.31 18.89
CA ALA A 139 1.60 -7.84 20.27
C ALA A 139 0.22 -8.14 20.90
N SER A 140 -0.78 -8.53 20.09
CA SER A 140 -2.07 -9.01 20.58
C SER A 140 -2.01 -10.50 20.98
N PRO A 141 -2.53 -10.87 22.17
CA PRO A 141 -2.72 -12.27 22.55
C PRO A 141 -3.63 -13.06 21.59
N PHE A 142 -4.38 -12.38 20.73
CA PHE A 142 -5.44 -12.96 19.90
C PHE A 142 -5.11 -13.02 18.40
N ALA A 143 -3.94 -12.52 17.98
CA ALA A 143 -3.52 -12.51 16.58
C ALA A 143 -3.26 -13.91 16.00
N GLN A 144 -3.04 -14.93 16.84
CA GLN A 144 -2.68 -16.28 16.39
C GLN A 144 -3.76 -16.93 15.52
N ARG A 145 -5.04 -16.72 15.84
CA ARG A 145 -6.15 -17.35 15.11
C ARG A 145 -6.35 -16.75 13.72
N ILE A 146 -6.18 -15.43 13.59
CA ILE A 146 -6.20 -14.72 12.30
C ILE A 146 -5.06 -15.26 11.40
N ARG A 147 -3.86 -15.41 11.96
CA ARG A 147 -2.70 -15.94 11.21
C ARG A 147 -2.92 -17.35 10.67
N THR A 148 -3.47 -18.25 11.49
CA THR A 148 -3.67 -19.66 11.10
C THR A 148 -4.71 -19.84 9.99
N THR A 149 -5.68 -18.92 9.88
CA THR A 149 -6.78 -19.03 8.91
C THR A 149 -6.56 -18.19 7.66
N SER A 150 -5.82 -17.09 7.75
CA SER A 150 -5.68 -16.16 6.62
C SER A 150 -4.66 -16.63 5.58
N PHE A 151 -3.44 -17.05 5.95
CA PHE A 151 -2.42 -17.54 5.00
C PHE A 151 -1.33 -18.37 5.71
N PRO A 152 -1.29 -19.71 5.56
CA PRO A 152 -0.19 -20.54 6.04
C PRO A 152 0.99 -20.48 5.05
N ALA A 153 1.63 -19.31 4.93
CA ALA A 153 2.83 -19.13 4.12
C ALA A 153 4.10 -19.40 4.94
N PRO A 154 5.12 -20.10 4.39
CA PRO A 154 6.37 -20.38 5.10
C PRO A 154 7.20 -19.12 5.42
N ALA A 155 6.99 -18.02 4.69
CA ALA A 155 7.65 -16.72 4.88
C ALA A 155 6.70 -15.67 5.47
N PHE A 156 5.89 -16.04 6.47
CA PHE A 156 4.97 -15.11 7.13
C PHE A 156 5.70 -14.31 8.22
N HIS A 157 6.14 -13.10 7.90
CA HIS A 157 6.73 -12.18 8.85
C HIS A 157 5.72 -11.81 9.93
N SER A 158 6.03 -12.18 11.18
CA SER A 158 5.23 -11.78 12.34
C SER A 158 5.72 -10.44 12.84
N PHE A 159 4.97 -9.37 12.56
CA PHE A 159 5.34 -8.04 13.02
C PHE A 159 4.73 -7.72 14.39
N ARG A 160 5.53 -7.07 15.23
CA ARG A 160 5.00 -6.19 16.27
C ARG A 160 4.81 -4.79 15.67
N VAL A 161 3.78 -4.06 16.10
CA VAL A 161 3.55 -2.69 15.61
C VAL A 161 4.80 -1.80 15.72
N PHE A 162 5.60 -1.95 16.77
CA PHE A 162 6.84 -1.19 16.95
C PHE A 162 7.95 -1.55 15.96
N GLU A 163 7.99 -2.79 15.45
CA GLU A 163 8.94 -3.19 14.41
C GLU A 163 8.56 -2.55 13.08
N ALA A 164 7.27 -2.57 12.73
CA ALA A 164 6.77 -1.86 11.55
C ALA A 164 7.02 -0.35 11.63
N LEU A 165 6.83 0.26 12.80
CA LEU A 165 7.18 1.68 13.02
C LEU A 165 8.68 1.95 12.87
N ARG A 166 9.56 0.99 13.18
CA ARG A 166 11.01 1.13 12.93
C ARG A 166 11.32 1.08 11.43
N LEU A 167 10.68 0.18 10.70
CA LEU A 167 10.82 0.09 9.24
C LEU A 167 10.35 1.38 8.55
N VAL A 168 9.18 1.91 8.94
CA VAL A 168 8.67 3.19 8.44
C VAL A 168 9.67 4.32 8.72
N ARG A 169 10.23 4.41 9.93
CA ARG A 169 11.23 5.44 10.26
C ARG A 169 12.55 5.25 9.50
N ALA A 170 12.91 4.02 9.14
CA ALA A 170 14.09 3.74 8.34
C ALA A 170 13.88 4.12 6.86
N ALA A 171 12.67 3.95 6.33
CA ALA A 171 12.31 4.36 4.97
C ALA A 171 12.09 5.87 4.84
N MET A 172 11.44 6.48 5.84
CA MET A 172 11.13 7.92 5.89
C MET A 172 11.52 8.51 7.26
N PRO A 173 12.78 8.93 7.44
CA PRO A 173 13.23 9.55 8.68
C PRO A 173 12.55 10.91 8.92
N GLY A 174 12.17 11.19 10.16
CA GLY A 174 11.72 12.52 10.59
C GLY A 174 10.27 12.89 10.26
N VAL A 175 9.52 12.03 9.58
CA VAL A 175 8.08 12.28 9.30
C VAL A 175 7.21 11.97 10.53
N PRO A 176 6.11 12.72 10.75
CA PRO A 176 5.13 12.36 11.74
C PRO A 176 4.43 11.05 11.32
N VAL A 177 4.29 10.11 12.26
CA VAL A 177 3.65 8.82 12.02
C VAL A 177 2.40 8.70 12.88
N GLU A 178 1.25 8.61 12.24
CA GLU A 178 -0.01 8.24 12.87
C GLU A 178 -0.13 6.72 12.93
N TRP A 179 -0.49 6.17 14.08
CA TRP A 179 -0.66 4.74 14.22
C TRP A 179 -1.59 4.36 15.36
N GLY A 180 -2.06 3.12 15.31
CA GLY A 180 -2.76 2.48 16.41
C GLY A 180 -3.18 1.06 16.02
N SER A 181 -4.01 0.43 16.84
CA SER A 181 -4.51 -0.91 16.58
C SER A 181 -5.94 -1.09 17.04
N ILE A 182 -6.61 -2.10 16.48
CA ILE A 182 -8.01 -2.46 16.71
C ILE A 182 -8.12 -3.98 16.86
N VAL A 183 -9.32 -4.49 17.11
CA VAL A 183 -9.59 -5.93 17.29
C VAL A 183 -8.88 -6.45 18.55
N PHE A 184 -9.38 -6.00 19.70
CA PHE A 184 -8.79 -6.23 21.04
C PHE A 184 -9.26 -7.53 21.71
N PHE A 185 -10.18 -8.25 21.08
CA PHE A 185 -10.81 -9.46 21.61
C PHE A 185 -10.52 -10.67 20.70
N PRO A 186 -10.70 -11.91 21.20
CA PRO A 186 -10.61 -13.11 20.37
C PRO A 186 -11.46 -13.01 19.10
N ALA A 187 -10.95 -13.50 17.97
CA ALA A 187 -11.67 -13.44 16.68
C ALA A 187 -13.09 -14.03 16.74
N GLY A 188 -13.29 -15.13 17.48
CA GLY A 188 -14.61 -15.77 17.64
C GLY A 188 -15.63 -14.97 18.47
N TRP A 189 -15.25 -13.82 19.03
CA TRP A 189 -16.17 -12.93 19.73
C TRP A 189 -16.81 -11.91 18.78
N TYR A 190 -16.35 -11.79 17.55
CA TYR A 190 -16.95 -10.92 16.55
C TYR A 190 -18.13 -11.64 15.88
N PRO A 191 -19.23 -10.93 15.58
CA PRO A 191 -19.46 -9.49 15.74
C PRO A 191 -19.92 -9.06 17.16
N ARG A 192 -20.15 -9.99 18.10
CA ARG A 192 -20.74 -9.66 19.42
C ARG A 192 -19.94 -8.64 20.24
N ALA A 193 -18.62 -8.63 20.10
CA ALA A 193 -17.72 -7.70 20.81
C ALA A 193 -17.49 -6.38 20.07
N GLU A 194 -18.05 -6.18 18.87
CA GLU A 194 -17.73 -5.06 17.99
C GLU A 194 -18.04 -3.68 18.63
N ASP A 195 -19.19 -3.54 19.28
CA ASP A 195 -19.58 -2.30 19.95
C ASP A 195 -18.67 -1.94 21.12
N ILE A 196 -18.12 -2.94 21.81
CA ILE A 196 -17.18 -2.75 22.91
C ILE A 196 -15.79 -2.42 22.34
N ASP A 197 -15.36 -3.13 21.30
CA ASP A 197 -14.11 -2.87 20.58
C ASP A 197 -14.04 -1.43 20.05
N ARG A 198 -15.14 -0.93 19.48
CA ARG A 198 -15.27 0.47 19.00
C ARG A 198 -15.03 1.52 20.08
N LYS A 199 -15.34 1.20 21.35
CA LYS A 199 -15.15 2.12 22.48
C LYS A 199 -13.72 2.16 22.98
N ILE A 200 -12.89 1.16 22.65
CA ILE A 200 -11.49 1.13 23.07
C ILE A 200 -10.70 2.12 22.21
N PRO A 201 -9.95 3.06 22.83
CA PRO A 201 -9.11 3.99 22.08
C PRO A 201 -8.05 3.23 21.27
N TRP A 202 -8.12 3.36 19.95
CA TRP A 202 -7.21 2.67 19.02
C TRP A 202 -5.87 3.39 18.85
N ARG A 203 -5.86 4.73 18.92
CA ARG A 203 -4.67 5.56 18.65
C ARG A 203 -3.58 5.29 19.67
N LYS A 204 -2.35 5.03 19.19
CA LYS A 204 -1.17 4.70 20.00
C LYS A 204 -1.38 3.52 20.96
N ASN A 205 -2.37 2.67 20.71
CA ASN A 205 -2.61 1.45 21.46
C ASN A 205 -1.96 0.27 20.72
N PRO A 206 -1.05 -0.50 21.35
CA PRO A 206 -0.34 -1.60 20.68
C PRO A 206 -0.99 -2.98 20.87
N PHE A 207 -2.14 -3.10 21.54
CA PHE A 207 -2.69 -4.39 21.96
C PHE A 207 -3.78 -4.99 21.04
N GLY A 208 -4.18 -4.26 20.00
CA GLY A 208 -5.12 -4.76 18.99
C GLY A 208 -4.45 -5.72 18.02
N SER A 209 -5.22 -6.66 17.48
CA SER A 209 -4.73 -7.71 16.57
C SER A 209 -4.44 -7.21 15.17
N ILE A 210 -5.04 -6.08 14.77
CA ILE A 210 -4.74 -5.40 13.50
C ILE A 210 -4.19 -4.01 13.83
N ALA A 211 -3.00 -3.69 13.32
CA ALA A 211 -2.42 -2.37 13.44
C ALA A 211 -2.53 -1.60 12.13
N GLY A 212 -2.79 -0.30 12.23
CA GLY A 212 -2.79 0.65 11.11
C GLY A 212 -1.74 1.71 11.33
N ILE A 213 -1.01 2.05 10.27
CA ILE A 213 0.05 3.07 10.27
C ILE A 213 -0.16 3.98 9.06
N SER A 214 0.02 5.28 9.24
CA SER A 214 0.03 6.24 8.13
C SER A 214 1.02 7.36 8.36
N PHE A 215 1.67 7.78 7.28
CA PHE A 215 2.68 8.82 7.30
C PHE A 215 2.74 9.56 5.96
N PRO A 216 3.09 10.87 5.96
CA PRO A 216 3.27 11.62 4.74
C PRO A 216 4.58 11.23 4.05
N VAL A 217 4.60 11.36 2.72
CA VAL A 217 5.82 11.26 1.91
C VAL A 217 6.36 12.66 1.67
N THR A 218 7.63 12.88 2.01
CA THR A 218 8.33 14.15 1.82
C THR A 218 9.64 13.89 1.11
N TYR A 219 9.75 14.31 -0.15
CA TYR A 219 11.00 14.25 -0.87
C TYR A 219 11.92 15.38 -0.40
N GLN A 220 13.08 15.02 0.16
CA GLN A 220 14.18 15.98 0.25
C GLN A 220 14.84 16.06 -1.12
N PHE A 221 14.40 16.99 -1.97
CA PHE A 221 15.12 17.29 -3.19
C PHE A 221 16.48 17.88 -2.81
N ARG A 222 17.52 17.06 -2.90
CA ARG A 222 18.89 17.57 -2.97
C ARG A 222 19.21 17.71 -4.44
N THR A 223 19.13 18.92 -4.97
CA THR A 223 19.67 19.22 -6.29
C THR A 223 21.15 18.86 -6.26
N LEU A 224 21.52 17.78 -6.95
CA LEU A 224 22.91 17.53 -7.31
C LEU A 224 23.26 18.58 -8.37
N GLN A 225 23.62 19.78 -7.91
CA GLN A 225 24.38 20.72 -8.74
C GLN A 225 25.81 20.18 -8.83
N GLU A 226 26.02 19.11 -9.58
CA GLU A 226 27.30 18.96 -10.25
C GLU A 226 27.22 19.85 -11.49
N PRO A 227 27.85 21.04 -11.49
CA PRO A 227 28.07 21.70 -12.76
C PRO A 227 28.81 20.70 -13.64
N LEU A 228 28.29 20.44 -14.84
CA LEU A 228 29.01 19.74 -15.90
C LEU A 228 30.29 20.55 -16.18
N GLY A 229 31.36 20.26 -15.42
CA GLY A 229 32.68 20.85 -15.58
C GLY A 229 33.44 20.27 -16.78
N ALA A 230 32.81 19.36 -17.52
CA ALA A 230 33.29 18.98 -18.82
C ALA A 230 33.00 20.13 -19.79
N ASN A 231 34.07 20.80 -20.25
CA ASN A 231 34.00 21.62 -21.45
C ASN A 231 33.47 20.73 -22.58
N VAL A 232 32.20 20.92 -22.95
CA VAL A 232 31.69 20.35 -24.18
C VAL A 232 32.39 21.12 -25.30
N GLU A 233 33.41 20.51 -25.91
CA GLU A 233 33.98 20.98 -27.16
C GLU A 233 32.88 20.84 -28.23
N VAL A 234 32.03 21.86 -28.34
CA VAL A 234 31.10 21.99 -29.45
C VAL A 234 31.95 22.32 -30.67
N ARG A 235 32.45 21.29 -31.35
CA ARG A 235 32.94 21.44 -32.72
C ARG A 235 31.74 21.81 -33.59
N LEU A 236 31.50 23.10 -33.73
CA LEU A 236 30.72 23.63 -34.84
C LEU A 236 31.39 23.11 -36.12
N ARG A 237 30.76 22.15 -36.78
CA ARG A 237 31.11 21.82 -38.16
C ARG A 237 30.87 23.08 -38.98
N GLU A 238 31.95 23.71 -39.43
CA GLU A 238 31.90 24.82 -40.36
C GLU A 238 31.05 24.44 -41.58
N ASN A 239 30.17 25.38 -41.94
CA ASN A 239 29.57 25.55 -43.27
C ASN A 239 29.07 24.28 -43.98
N ARG A 240 27.90 23.80 -43.56
CA ARG A 240 26.90 23.39 -44.55
C ARG A 240 25.74 24.38 -44.51
N ARG A 241 25.70 25.25 -45.52
CA ARG A 241 24.48 26.01 -45.85
C ARG A 241 23.36 24.99 -46.10
N VAL A 242 22.40 24.98 -45.21
CA VAL A 242 21.15 24.25 -45.43
C VAL A 242 20.32 25.10 -46.40
N PRO A 243 19.94 24.61 -47.59
CA PRO A 243 19.09 25.37 -48.50
C PRO A 243 17.67 25.33 -47.96
N GLY A 244 17.16 26.49 -47.53
CA GLY A 244 15.75 26.65 -47.21
C GLY A 244 15.49 27.44 -45.93
N THR A 245 15.75 28.74 -45.95
CA THR A 245 15.07 29.67 -45.03
C THR A 245 14.56 30.84 -45.84
N ALA A 246 13.23 30.99 -45.83
CA ALA A 246 12.53 32.12 -46.39
C ALA A 246 12.98 33.41 -45.70
N CYS A 247 13.35 34.41 -46.50
CA CYS A 247 13.69 35.75 -46.04
C CYS A 247 12.40 36.54 -45.88
N ASN A 248 12.02 36.87 -44.65
CA ASN A 248 10.98 37.85 -44.40
C ASN A 248 11.63 39.23 -44.44
N ARG A 249 11.33 40.01 -45.49
CA ARG A 249 11.71 41.42 -45.58
C ARG A 249 10.57 42.26 -45.04
N GLU A 250 10.77 42.89 -43.89
CA GLU A 250 10.00 44.06 -43.50
C GLU A 250 10.79 45.33 -43.87
N ARG A 251 10.04 46.33 -44.34
CA ARG A 251 10.50 47.64 -44.82
C ARG A 251 10.74 48.60 -43.66
#